data_AF-A0A314YUW6-F1
#
_entry.id   AF-A0A314YUW6-F1
#
_cell.length_a   1.000
_cell.length_b   1.000
_cell.length_c   1.000
_cell.angle_alpha   90.00
_cell.angle_beta   90.00
_cell.angle_gamma   90.00
#
_symmetry.space_group_name_H-M   'P 1'
#
loop_
_entity.id
_entity.type
_entity.pdbx_description
1 polymer ?
#
loop_
_entity_poly.entity_id
_entity_poly.type
_entity_poly.pdbx_seq_one_letter_code
_entity_poly.pdbx_strand_id
1 'polypeptide(L)'
;MGSNDLIQLSCKKASQGDPNLSYKFCVSSLEANSKGHSLDLQELVVISLNLTIANATNINSTISRLLKDKAFDKFAKECLRDCSELYADAIPTLQEALCAFQSKDFAKANIEVSSAMDASSTCEDGFKEKKGEVSPLRKENDVFFQLNAISLSFINTLASK
;
A
#
# COMPACT_ATOMS: atom_id res chain seq x y z
N MET A 1 11.43 -13.20 22.12
CA MET A 1 11.69 -12.11 21.16
C MET A 1 10.62 -11.06 21.40
N GLY A 2 10.98 -9.79 21.61
CA GLY A 2 9.97 -8.74 21.84
C GLY A 2 9.28 -8.33 20.54
N SER A 3 8.10 -7.71 20.63
CA SER A 3 7.34 -7.20 19.47
C SER A 3 8.16 -6.22 18.61
N ASN A 4 8.96 -5.36 19.26
CA ASN A 4 9.85 -4.43 18.55
C ASN A 4 10.97 -5.15 17.78
N ASP A 5 11.56 -6.19 18.39
CA ASP A 5 12.60 -7.00 17.74
C ASP A 5 12.05 -7.70 16.48
N LEU A 6 10.80 -8.18 16.52
CA LEU A 6 10.14 -8.80 15.38
C LEU A 6 9.90 -7.82 14.24
N ILE A 7 9.41 -6.60 14.54
CA ILE A 7 9.19 -5.56 13.53
C ILE A 7 10.50 -5.21 12.84
N GLN A 8 11.56 -4.95 13.62
CA GLN A 8 12.87 -4.59 13.07
C GLN A 8 13.43 -5.72 12.20
N LEU A 9 13.37 -6.97 12.65
CA LEU A 9 13.86 -8.12 11.88
C LEU A 9 13.07 -8.29 10.57
N SER A 10 11.74 -8.23 10.64
CA SER A 10 10.86 -8.43 9.49
C SER A 10 11.03 -7.31 8.46
N CYS A 11 11.05 -6.05 8.90
CA CYS A 11 11.30 -4.90 8.04
C CYS A 11 12.69 -4.92 7.41
N LYS A 12 13.72 -5.35 8.15
CA LYS A 12 15.07 -5.49 7.61
C LYS A 12 15.08 -6.49 6.46
N LYS A 13 14.50 -7.67 6.66
CA LYS A 13 14.39 -8.69 5.61
C LYS A 13 13.59 -8.17 4.41
N ALA A 14 12.47 -7.48 4.65
CA ALA A 14 11.64 -6.93 3.60
C ALA A 14 12.39 -5.90 2.73
N SER A 15 13.04 -4.91 3.36
CA SER A 15 13.83 -3.89 2.65
C SER A 15 15.08 -4.43 1.93
N GLN A 16 15.57 -5.61 2.31
CA GLN A 16 16.64 -6.29 1.58
C GLN A 16 16.12 -7.02 0.34
N GLY A 17 14.85 -7.46 0.35
CA GLY A 17 14.20 -8.15 -0.75
C GLY A 17 13.59 -7.20 -1.79
N ASP A 18 13.31 -5.95 -1.43
CA ASP A 18 12.76 -4.93 -2.32
C ASP A 18 13.48 -3.58 -2.14
N PRO A 19 14.26 -3.12 -3.15
CA PRO A 19 14.98 -1.85 -3.07
C PRO A 19 14.06 -0.62 -3.02
N ASN A 20 12.78 -0.76 -3.37
CA ASN A 20 11.80 0.32 -3.32
C ASN A 20 11.10 0.42 -1.95
N LEU A 21 11.38 -0.52 -1.03
CA LEU A 21 10.86 -0.49 0.33
C LEU A 21 11.88 0.08 1.32
N SER A 22 11.58 1.24 1.90
CA SER A 22 12.41 1.83 2.94
C SER A 22 12.27 1.08 4.27
N TYR A 23 13.39 0.61 4.82
CA TYR A 23 13.46 0.03 6.17
C TYR A 23 12.82 0.95 7.22
N LYS A 24 13.20 2.24 7.20
CA LYS A 24 12.70 3.23 8.16
C LYS A 24 11.19 3.40 8.02
N PHE A 25 10.69 3.47 6.78
CA PHE A 25 9.25 3.58 6.54
C PHE A 25 8.50 2.36 7.08
N CYS A 26 9.00 1.15 6.82
CA CYS A 26 8.40 -0.09 7.32
C CYS A 26 8.32 -0.10 8.85
N VAL A 27 9.43 0.16 9.54
CA VAL A 27 9.48 0.15 11.00
C VAL A 27 8.53 1.19 11.58
N SER A 28 8.62 2.45 11.12
CA SER A 28 7.77 3.52 11.65
C SER A 28 6.28 3.29 11.39
N SER A 29 5.93 2.71 10.24
CA SER A 29 4.53 2.39 9.91
C SER A 29 3.95 1.34 10.85
N LEU A 30 4.73 0.30 11.19
CA LEU A 30 4.27 -0.77 12.06
C LEU A 30 4.29 -0.37 13.54
N GLU A 31 5.37 0.22 14.03
CA GLU A 31 5.49 0.65 15.44
C GLU A 31 4.38 1.62 15.86
N ALA A 32 4.00 2.54 14.97
CA ALA A 32 2.91 3.49 15.24
C ALA A 32 1.55 2.81 15.43
N ASN A 33 1.37 1.61 14.87
CA ASN A 33 0.11 0.90 14.80
C ASN A 33 0.11 -0.43 15.56
N SER A 34 1.26 -0.82 16.13
CA SER A 34 1.42 -2.05 16.90
C SER A 34 1.38 -1.76 18.40
N LYS A 35 0.18 -1.54 18.94
CA LYS A 35 -0.04 -1.37 20.39
C LYS A 35 -0.68 -2.63 20.96
N GLY A 36 0.00 -3.35 21.85
CA GLY A 36 -0.55 -4.55 22.48
C GLY A 36 0.47 -5.63 22.81
N HIS A 37 -0.04 -6.84 23.05
CA HIS A 37 0.69 -8.06 23.45
C HIS A 37 1.75 -8.50 22.41
N SER A 38 2.32 -9.69 22.61
CA SER A 38 3.31 -10.30 21.71
C SER A 38 2.81 -10.32 20.27
N LEU A 39 3.45 -9.55 19.40
CA LEU A 39 3.16 -9.58 17.96
C LEU A 39 3.76 -10.83 17.34
N ASP A 40 3.02 -11.47 16.44
CA ASP A 40 3.56 -12.44 15.50
C ASP A 40 3.54 -11.89 14.06
N LEU A 41 4.15 -12.64 13.13
CA LEU A 41 4.23 -12.20 11.74
C LEU A 41 2.85 -12.17 11.05
N GLN A 42 1.87 -12.96 11.51
CA GLN A 42 0.53 -12.93 10.95
C GLN A 42 -0.19 -11.64 11.35
N GLU A 43 -0.05 -11.23 12.61
CA GLU A 43 -0.57 -9.94 13.08
C GLU A 43 0.07 -8.77 12.33
N LEU A 44 1.37 -8.83 12.03
CA LEU A 44 2.03 -7.80 11.22
C LEU A 44 1.48 -7.71 9.79
N VAL A 45 1.09 -8.83 9.15
CA VAL A 45 0.42 -8.82 7.85
C VAL A 45 -0.97 -8.17 7.95
N VAL A 46 -1.74 -8.52 8.98
CA VAL A 46 -3.08 -7.94 9.17
C VAL A 46 -2.97 -6.44 9.41
N ILE A 47 -2.01 -5.98 10.21
CA ILE A 47 -1.75 -4.55 10.43
C ILE A 47 -1.37 -3.88 9.11
N SER A 48 -0.44 -4.44 8.33
CA SER A 48 -0.01 -3.83 7.07
C SER A 48 -1.15 -3.72 6.06
N LEU A 49 -1.96 -4.78 5.88
CA LEU A 49 -3.12 -4.76 4.98
C LEU A 49 -4.17 -3.72 5.40
N ASN A 50 -4.49 -3.64 6.69
CA ASN A 50 -5.42 -2.63 7.19
C ASN A 50 -4.91 -1.20 6.96
N LEU A 51 -3.60 -0.96 7.16
CA LEU A 51 -2.98 0.32 6.84
C LEU A 51 -3.07 0.65 5.35
N THR A 52 -2.85 -0.34 4.48
CA THR A 52 -2.97 -0.17 3.03
C THR A 52 -4.40 0.18 2.62
N ILE A 53 -5.42 -0.52 3.16
CA ILE A 53 -6.84 -0.25 2.88
C ILE A 53 -7.22 1.17 3.32
N ALA A 54 -6.85 1.55 4.55
CA ALA A 54 -7.10 2.88 5.07
C ALA A 54 -6.39 3.96 4.23
N ASN A 55 -5.15 3.69 3.79
CA ASN A 55 -4.42 4.59 2.92
C ASN A 55 -5.10 4.76 1.55
N ALA A 56 -5.48 3.70 0.85
CA ALA A 56 -6.24 3.81 -0.41
C ALA A 56 -7.52 4.63 -0.24
N THR A 57 -8.26 4.42 0.85
CA THR A 57 -9.50 5.16 1.16
C THR A 57 -9.21 6.66 1.34
N ASN A 58 -8.13 7.00 2.03
CA ASN A 58 -7.69 8.39 2.22
C ASN A 58 -7.21 9.03 0.91
N ILE A 59 -6.54 8.27 0.05
CA ILE A 59 -6.13 8.75 -1.28
C ILE A 59 -7.36 9.05 -2.12
N ASN A 60 -8.34 8.14 -2.17
CA ASN A 60 -9.56 8.36 -2.95
C ASN A 60 -10.38 9.57 -2.44
N SER A 61 -10.40 9.77 -1.12
CA SER A 61 -10.97 10.97 -0.50
C SER A 61 -10.20 12.25 -0.87
N THR A 62 -8.87 12.16 -0.95
CA THR A 62 -8.00 13.26 -1.38
C THR A 62 -8.25 13.62 -2.85
N ILE A 63 -8.34 12.63 -3.73
CA ILE A 63 -8.69 12.79 -5.14
C ILE A 63 -10.04 13.52 -5.29
N SER A 64 -11.05 13.09 -4.53
CA SER A 64 -12.37 13.74 -4.52
C SER A 64 -12.32 15.22 -4.13
N ARG A 65 -11.37 15.63 -3.29
CA ARG A 65 -11.13 17.03 -2.95
C ARG A 65 -10.39 17.77 -4.08
N LEU A 66 -9.35 17.15 -4.65
CA LEU A 66 -8.56 17.74 -5.75
C LEU A 66 -9.43 17.99 -7.00
N LEU A 67 -10.37 17.10 -7.32
CA LEU A 67 -11.30 17.25 -8.44
C LEU A 67 -12.18 18.51 -8.36
N LYS A 68 -12.46 18.99 -7.13
CA LYS A 68 -13.26 20.20 -6.86
C LYS A 68 -12.43 21.47 -6.96
N ASP A 69 -11.11 21.37 -6.88
CA ASP A 69 -10.21 22.51 -6.97
C ASP A 69 -10.17 23.04 -8.41
N LYS A 70 -10.22 24.37 -8.55
CA LYS A 70 -10.19 25.06 -9.84
C LYS A 70 -8.76 25.26 -10.36
N ALA A 71 -7.74 25.02 -9.53
CA ALA A 71 -6.34 25.11 -9.90
C ALA A 71 -5.90 24.02 -10.90
N PHE A 72 -6.56 22.85 -10.89
CA PHE A 72 -6.25 21.77 -11.81
C PHE A 72 -6.91 21.97 -13.17
N ASP A 73 -6.12 21.79 -14.22
CA ASP A 73 -6.59 21.86 -15.60
C ASP A 73 -7.41 20.61 -15.99
N LYS A 74 -7.91 20.59 -17.22
CA LYS A 74 -8.75 19.49 -17.71
C LYS A 74 -7.99 18.15 -17.71
N PHE A 75 -6.73 18.15 -18.14
CA PHE A 75 -5.91 16.95 -18.24
C PHE A 75 -5.65 16.36 -16.84
N ALA A 76 -5.18 17.19 -15.91
CA ALA A 76 -4.95 16.75 -14.54
C ALA A 76 -6.24 16.22 -13.88
N LYS A 77 -7.40 16.80 -14.18
CA LYS A 77 -8.69 16.28 -13.70
C LYS A 77 -9.12 14.97 -14.34
N GLU A 78 -8.72 14.68 -15.57
CA GLU A 78 -8.93 13.38 -16.20
C GLU A 78 -8.05 12.34 -15.51
N CYS A 79 -6.74 12.60 -15.38
CA CYS A 79 -5.84 11.71 -14.62
C CYS A 79 -6.32 11.46 -13.18
N LEU A 80 -6.81 12.49 -12.48
CA LEU A 80 -7.37 12.34 -11.14
C LEU A 80 -8.61 11.42 -11.12
N ARG A 81 -9.47 11.43 -12.15
CA ARG A 81 -10.62 10.51 -12.22
C ARG A 81 -10.16 9.09 -12.44
N ASP A 82 -9.21 8.87 -13.34
CA ASP A 82 -8.65 7.54 -13.60
C ASP A 82 -7.98 6.98 -12.33
N CYS A 83 -7.21 7.81 -11.62
CA CYS A 83 -6.67 7.46 -10.30
C CYS A 83 -7.78 7.13 -9.28
N SER A 84 -8.91 7.85 -9.31
CA SER A 84 -10.03 7.59 -8.40
C SER A 84 -10.62 6.20 -8.63
N GLU A 85 -10.76 5.80 -9.89
CA GLU A 85 -11.26 4.47 -10.28
C GLU A 85 -10.28 3.38 -9.85
N LEU A 86 -8.98 3.55 -10.15
CA LEU A 86 -7.93 2.61 -9.72
C LEU A 86 -7.90 2.39 -8.20
N TYR A 87 -8.00 3.47 -7.41
CA TYR A 87 -8.04 3.36 -5.95
C TYR A 87 -9.37 2.85 -5.43
N ALA A 88 -10.49 3.12 -6.11
CA ALA A 88 -11.79 2.55 -5.76
C ALA A 88 -11.81 1.03 -5.96
N ASP A 89 -11.13 0.52 -6.99
CA ASP A 89 -10.98 -0.92 -7.27
C ASP A 89 -9.95 -1.57 -6.34
N ALA A 90 -8.85 -0.89 -6.01
CA ALA A 90 -7.83 -1.41 -5.10
C ALA A 90 -8.35 -1.70 -3.68
N ILE A 91 -9.34 -0.92 -3.20
CA ILE A 91 -9.90 -1.09 -1.84
C ILE A 91 -10.56 -2.48 -1.65
N PRO A 92 -11.57 -2.90 -2.45
CA PRO A 92 -12.15 -4.23 -2.33
C PRO A 92 -11.14 -5.34 -2.65
N THR A 93 -10.21 -5.14 -3.59
CA THR A 93 -9.11 -6.08 -3.86
C THR A 93 -8.27 -6.34 -2.61
N LEU A 94 -7.90 -5.30 -1.86
CA LEU A 94 -7.15 -5.46 -0.60
C LEU A 94 -7.97 -6.11 0.51
N GLN A 95 -9.29 -5.89 0.54
CA GLN A 95 -10.19 -6.59 1.46
C GLN A 95 -10.26 -8.09 1.12
N GLU A 96 -10.29 -8.44 -0.16
CA GLU A 96 -10.17 -9.83 -0.59
C GLU A 96 -8.82 -10.44 -0.22
N ALA A 97 -7.73 -9.68 -0.35
CA ALA A 97 -6.40 -10.11 0.09
C ALA A 97 -6.38 -10.45 1.59
N LEU A 98 -7.01 -9.60 2.41
CA LEU A 98 -7.13 -9.83 3.85
C LEU A 98 -7.93 -11.09 4.17
N CYS A 99 -9.07 -11.29 3.51
CA CYS A 99 -9.89 -12.49 3.66
C CYS A 99 -9.14 -13.77 3.24
N ALA A 100 -8.44 -13.71 2.10
CA ALA A 100 -7.61 -14.81 1.61
C ALA A 100 -6.48 -15.14 2.59
N PHE A 101 -5.79 -14.11 3.09
CA PHE A 101 -4.74 -14.26 4.09
C PHE A 101 -5.25 -14.92 5.37
N GLN A 102 -6.39 -14.46 5.91
CA GLN A 102 -7.01 -15.05 7.10
C GLN A 102 -7.45 -16.51 6.89
N SER A 103 -7.78 -16.87 5.64
CA SER A 103 -8.10 -18.24 5.23
C SER A 103 -6.87 -19.08 4.91
N LYS A 104 -5.66 -18.54 5.11
CA LYS A 104 -4.35 -19.14 4.79
C LYS A 104 -4.12 -19.40 3.30
N ASP A 105 -4.91 -18.76 2.43
CA ASP A 105 -4.65 -18.75 0.99
C ASP A 105 -3.65 -17.64 0.66
N PHE A 106 -2.38 -17.91 0.96
CA PHE A 106 -1.29 -16.95 0.75
C PHE A 106 -1.03 -16.67 -0.74
N ALA A 107 -1.35 -17.61 -1.62
CA ALA A 107 -1.21 -17.43 -3.06
C ALA A 107 -2.22 -16.40 -3.56
N LYS A 108 -3.51 -16.55 -3.22
CA LYS A 108 -4.52 -15.55 -3.55
C LYS A 108 -4.20 -14.21 -2.90
N ALA A 109 -3.86 -14.19 -1.61
CA ALA A 109 -3.52 -12.95 -0.92
C ALA A 109 -2.38 -12.19 -1.62
N ASN A 110 -1.33 -12.89 -2.07
CA ASN A 110 -0.22 -12.28 -2.80
C ASN A 110 -0.67 -11.67 -4.15
N ILE A 111 -1.48 -12.41 -4.91
CA ILE A 111 -2.04 -11.94 -6.19
C ILE A 111 -2.85 -10.65 -5.98
N GLU A 112 -3.76 -10.65 -5.01
CA GLU A 112 -4.63 -9.50 -4.76
C GLU A 112 -3.83 -8.27 -4.29
N VAL A 113 -2.86 -8.42 -3.38
CA VAL A 113 -2.02 -7.28 -2.96
C VAL A 113 -1.18 -6.75 -4.12
N SER A 114 -0.63 -7.63 -4.96
CA SER A 114 0.16 -7.21 -6.13
C SER A 114 -0.70 -6.45 -7.14
N SER A 115 -1.91 -6.95 -7.40
CA SER A 115 -2.90 -6.29 -8.25
C SER A 115 -3.26 -4.89 -7.71
N ALA A 116 -3.55 -4.79 -6.42
CA ALA A 116 -3.87 -3.51 -5.79
C ALA A 116 -2.69 -2.52 -5.86
N MET A 117 -1.44 -2.99 -5.68
CA MET A 117 -0.23 -2.17 -5.73
C MET A 117 -0.12 -1.37 -7.04
N ASP A 118 -0.51 -1.97 -8.16
CA ASP A 118 -0.45 -1.38 -9.51
C ASP A 118 -1.28 -0.09 -9.65
N ALA A 119 -2.28 0.13 -8.78
CA ALA A 119 -3.05 1.37 -8.76
C ALA A 119 -2.14 2.61 -8.58
N SER A 120 -1.11 2.51 -7.73
CA SER A 120 -0.21 3.64 -7.46
C SER A 120 0.72 3.96 -8.63
N SER A 121 1.32 2.94 -9.26
CA SER A 121 2.21 3.12 -10.41
C SER A 121 1.41 3.59 -11.63
N THR A 122 0.25 2.98 -11.89
CA THR A 122 -0.60 3.33 -13.03
C THR A 122 -1.14 4.76 -12.89
N CYS A 123 -1.60 5.15 -11.69
CA CYS A 123 -2.02 6.52 -11.43
C CYS A 123 -0.89 7.51 -11.70
N GLU A 124 0.32 7.22 -11.21
CA GLU A 124 1.50 8.07 -11.41
C GLU A 124 1.91 8.16 -12.89
N ASP A 125 1.82 7.06 -13.65
CA ASP A 125 2.16 7.01 -15.06
C ASP A 125 1.19 7.79 -15.94
N GLY A 126 -0.11 7.81 -15.59
CA GLY A 126 -1.10 8.63 -16.30
C GLY A 126 -0.75 10.13 -16.32
N PHE A 127 -0.21 10.66 -15.22
CA PHE A 127 0.26 12.06 -15.20
C PHE A 127 1.50 12.27 -16.09
N LYS A 128 2.35 11.26 -16.28
CA LYS A 128 3.59 11.38 -17.09
C LYS A 128 3.32 11.41 -18.59
N GLU A 129 2.11 11.07 -19.03
CA GLU A 129 1.74 11.12 -20.46
C GLU A 129 1.82 12.53 -21.04
N LYS A 130 1.63 13.56 -20.20
CA LYS A 130 1.84 14.97 -20.57
C LYS A 130 3.17 15.47 -20.03
N LYS A 131 4.07 15.84 -20.94
CA LYS A 131 5.39 16.38 -20.58
C LYS A 131 5.25 17.62 -19.69
N GLY A 132 5.88 17.58 -18.52
CA GLY A 132 5.90 18.69 -17.56
C GLY A 132 4.73 18.68 -16.56
N GLU A 133 3.80 17.75 -16.69
CA GLU A 133 2.77 17.51 -15.67
C GLU A 133 3.37 16.75 -14.49
N VAL A 134 2.93 17.08 -13.27
CA VAL A 134 3.39 16.43 -12.04
C VAL A 134 2.17 15.96 -11.26
N SER A 135 2.17 14.67 -10.90
CA SER A 135 1.12 14.08 -10.08
C SER A 135 1.02 14.79 -8.73
N PRO A 136 -0.16 15.34 -8.36
CA PRO A 136 -0.39 15.88 -7.03
C PRO A 136 -0.50 14.77 -5.97
N LEU A 137 -0.46 13.50 -6.37
CA LEU A 137 -0.57 12.31 -5.53
C LEU A 137 0.77 11.56 -5.39
N ARG A 138 1.88 12.11 -5.89
CA ARG A 138 3.17 11.41 -5.92
C ARG A 138 3.53 10.77 -4.58
N LYS A 139 3.40 11.54 -3.49
CA LYS A 139 3.74 11.09 -2.15
C LYS A 139 2.78 10.01 -1.65
N GLU A 140 1.50 10.20 -1.90
CA GLU A 140 0.42 9.28 -1.58
C GLU A 140 0.62 7.93 -2.29
N ASN A 141 0.94 7.96 -3.58
CA ASN A 141 1.26 6.80 -4.41
C ASN A 141 2.48 6.06 -3.85
N ASP A 142 3.57 6.77 -3.53
CA ASP A 142 4.80 6.19 -2.97
C ASP A 142 4.57 5.54 -1.59
N VAL A 143 3.69 6.11 -0.76
CA VAL A 143 3.28 5.54 0.54
C VAL A 143 2.46 4.28 0.33
N PHE A 144 1.48 4.32 -0.57
CA PHE A 144 0.62 3.18 -0.87
C PHE A 144 1.43 1.99 -1.41
N PHE A 145 2.35 2.26 -2.35
CA PHE A 145 3.27 1.25 -2.88
C PHE A 145 4.05 0.56 -1.76
N GLN A 146 4.70 1.34 -0.88
CA GLN A 146 5.50 0.77 0.20
C GLN A 146 4.67 -0.04 1.21
N LEU A 147 3.42 0.36 1.52
CA LEU A 147 2.53 -0.42 2.38
C LEU A 147 2.14 -1.77 1.77
N ASN A 148 1.90 -1.81 0.45
CA ASN A 148 1.70 -3.06 -0.27
C ASN A 148 2.97 -3.93 -0.25
N ALA A 149 4.14 -3.34 -0.47
CA ALA A 149 5.42 -4.06 -0.46
C ALA A 149 5.72 -4.72 0.89
N ILE A 150 5.40 -4.04 2.00
CA ILE A 150 5.46 -4.62 3.35
C ILE A 150 4.58 -5.86 3.45
N SER A 151 3.32 -5.73 3.02
CA SER A 151 2.33 -6.82 3.05
C SER A 151 2.81 -8.03 2.24
N LEU A 152 3.26 -7.82 1.00
CA LEU A 152 3.79 -8.88 0.13
C LEU A 152 5.00 -9.58 0.76
N SER A 153 5.96 -8.83 1.29
CA SER A 153 7.15 -9.42 1.88
C SER A 153 6.85 -10.31 3.08
N PHE A 154 5.88 -9.92 3.90
CA PHE A 154 5.50 -10.68 5.09
C PHE A 154 4.68 -11.93 4.72
N ILE A 155 3.73 -11.81 3.78
CA ILE A 155 2.99 -12.94 3.21
C ILE A 155 3.96 -13.96 2.61
N ASN A 156 4.94 -13.52 1.80
CA ASN A 156 5.95 -14.41 1.21
C ASN A 156 6.80 -15.11 2.26
N THR A 157 7.12 -14.43 3.35
CA THR A 157 7.88 -15.04 4.46
C THR A 157 7.06 -16.11 5.18
N LEU A 158 5.73 -15.98 5.25
CA LEU A 158 4.83 -17.00 5.80
C LEU A 158 4.63 -18.17 4.83
N ALA A 159 4.49 -17.90 3.53
CA ALA A 159 4.28 -18.92 2.49
C ALA A 159 5.52 -19.79 2.23
N SER A 160 6.71 -19.32 2.62
CA SER A 160 7.99 -20.05 2.45
C SER A 160 8.34 -20.97 3.63
N LYS A 161 7.43 -21.14 4.60
CA LYS A 161 7.59 -22.02 5.76
C LYS A 161 6.78 -23.29 5.58
#